data_AF-A0A496U2Z9-F1
#
_entry.id   AF-A0A496U2Z9-F1
#
_cell.length_a   1.000
_cell.length_b   1.000
_cell.length_c   1.000
_cell.angle_alpha   90.00
_cell.angle_beta   90.00
_cell.angle_gamma   90.00
#
_symmetry.space_group_name_H-M   'P 1'
#
loop_
_entity.id
_entity.type
_entity.pdbx_description
1 polymer ?
#
loop_
_entity_poly.entity_id
_entity_poly.type
_entity_poly.pdbx_seq_one_letter_code
_entity_poly.pdbx_strand_id
1 'polypeptide(L)'
;MKEEYILHLTHGERRLVTVLFADVAGFTKISEQLDPEDVLSLINKLFEKLEMPIEKYDGTIDKYLGDGVMVIFGARPAHENAPEWDVRASMEMQEIAKEYFRNFPQKLGIKITINTGVVVAGYSGGKVKKSYTVIGDIVNVAKKMQDIADAGDVLVTETVKNFTSYLFDFEDIGLKFLAGREEPIHVYKLIGFRKGKEGELKAIKGKLIPLVGRSKELNILLNRKELAFSGKGQLVEITGEAGIGKSRMKLELKNSMAPGQANVYEGACINFGRIFLYWPFIEILRNIFEITPDDHKEAIRWKLSKQAEKLNLEIPTVEVLANLLGIGSAEEIIEEKMVIFNSILTLFDKLSQKKPLVLIFEDIHWIDEASLELLRFLAEKISTKRILMLCLHRPEFNPAFPEMGHITIIFLTPLSFPESRQFVKYLLGVEDVPDSFVEIIVQKSEGNPLFMEEIISSLAGQRYISIENRKLKILKKIETT
;
A
#
# COMPACT_ATOMS: atom_id res chain seq x y z
N MET A 1 -38.38 6.09 12.72
CA MET A 1 -37.04 6.48 12.23
C MET A 1 -35.97 6.63 13.32
N LYS A 2 -36.17 7.36 14.43
CA LYS A 2 -35.14 7.42 15.52
C LYS A 2 -35.03 6.12 16.36
N GLU A 3 -36.10 5.35 16.51
CA GLU A 3 -36.08 4.12 17.32
C GLU A 3 -35.46 2.90 16.60
N GLU A 4 -35.63 2.78 15.28
CA GLU A 4 -34.99 1.72 14.48
C GLU A 4 -33.46 1.88 14.39
N TYR A 5 -32.96 3.12 14.34
CA TYR A 5 -31.52 3.41 14.34
C TYR A 5 -30.85 3.05 15.69
N ILE A 6 -31.61 3.12 16.79
CA ILE A 6 -31.14 2.72 18.12
C ILE A 6 -31.19 1.18 18.27
N LEU A 7 -32.14 0.50 17.62
CA LEU A 7 -32.28 -0.96 17.66
C LEU A 7 -31.15 -1.70 16.92
N HIS A 8 -30.69 -1.20 15.77
CA HIS A 8 -29.55 -1.82 15.05
C HIS A 8 -28.22 -1.74 15.84
N LEU A 9 -28.00 -0.66 16.58
CA LEU A 9 -26.79 -0.46 17.39
C LEU A 9 -26.74 -1.29 18.68
N THR A 10 -27.83 -1.96 19.05
CA THR A 10 -27.88 -2.86 20.21
C THR A 10 -27.41 -4.29 19.92
N HIS A 11 -27.33 -4.69 18.63
CA HIS A 11 -26.91 -6.04 18.23
C HIS A 11 -25.43 -6.13 17.81
N GLY A 12 -24.75 -4.98 17.70
CA GLY A 12 -23.35 -4.89 17.28
C GLY A 12 -23.18 -5.14 15.79
N GLU A 13 -22.30 -4.37 15.15
CA GLU A 13 -22.03 -4.45 13.72
C GLU A 13 -20.63 -4.98 13.47
N ARG A 14 -20.48 -5.93 12.54
CA ARG A 14 -19.16 -6.35 12.10
C ARG A 14 -18.50 -5.25 11.28
N ARG A 15 -17.38 -4.73 11.76
CA ARG A 15 -16.63 -3.66 11.09
C ARG A 15 -15.15 -3.99 11.06
N LEU A 16 -14.46 -3.51 10.04
CA LEU A 16 -13.01 -3.44 10.03
C LEU A 16 -12.59 -2.17 10.79
N VAL A 17 -11.78 -2.34 11.82
CA VAL A 17 -11.27 -1.22 12.63
C VAL A 17 -9.78 -1.38 12.86
N THR A 18 -9.14 -0.27 13.18
CA THR A 18 -7.80 -0.27 13.77
C THR A 18 -7.92 0.11 15.24
N VAL A 19 -7.21 -0.62 16.09
CA VAL A 19 -7.16 -0.39 17.53
C VAL A 19 -5.75 -0.06 17.92
N LEU A 20 -5.60 1.07 18.60
CA LEU A 20 -4.38 1.53 19.20
C LEU A 20 -4.48 1.41 20.72
N PHE A 21 -3.40 0.92 21.32
CA PHE A 21 -3.14 1.09 22.74
C PHE A 21 -1.87 1.91 22.92
N ALA A 22 -1.93 2.94 23.77
CA ALA A 22 -0.76 3.67 24.24
C ALA A 22 -0.67 3.55 25.76
N ASP A 23 0.55 3.40 26.27
CA ASP A 23 0.81 3.25 27.71
C ASP A 23 2.14 3.90 28.10
N VAL A 24 2.27 4.35 29.35
CA VAL A 24 3.46 5.06 29.82
C VAL A 24 4.54 4.07 30.24
N ALA A 25 5.64 4.04 29.50
CA ALA A 25 6.77 3.19 29.83
C ALA A 25 7.48 3.70 31.09
N GLY A 26 7.66 2.81 32.08
CA GLY A 26 8.32 3.12 33.35
C GLY A 26 7.41 3.76 34.42
N PHE A 27 6.10 3.81 34.18
CA PHE A 27 5.11 4.42 35.07
C PHE A 27 5.11 3.84 36.49
N THR A 28 5.17 2.51 36.65
CA THR A 28 5.14 1.84 37.97
C THR A 28 6.21 2.36 38.92
N LYS A 29 7.42 2.63 38.41
CA LYS A 29 8.54 3.14 39.22
C LYS A 29 8.31 4.58 39.68
N ILE A 30 7.55 5.37 38.92
CA ILE A 30 7.21 6.75 39.28
C ILE A 30 6.04 6.79 40.24
N SER A 31 5.02 5.94 40.06
CA SER A 31 3.88 5.88 40.97
C SER A 31 4.28 5.45 42.39
N GLU A 32 5.42 4.77 42.56
CA GLU A 32 5.98 4.42 43.87
C GLU A 32 6.77 5.57 44.53
N GLN A 33 7.14 6.61 43.77
CA GLN A 33 8.03 7.70 44.21
C GLN A 33 7.32 9.04 44.40
N LEU A 34 6.20 9.25 43.69
CA LEU A 34 5.41 10.48 43.74
C LEU A 34 4.14 10.29 44.57
N ASP A 35 3.62 11.41 45.09
CA ASP A 35 2.31 11.42 45.73
C ASP A 35 1.21 11.11 44.69
N PRO A 36 0.13 10.39 45.07
CA PRO A 36 -0.93 9.97 44.14
C PRO A 36 -1.55 11.14 43.34
N GLU A 37 -1.67 12.31 43.94
CA GLU A 37 -2.20 13.52 43.31
C GLU A 37 -1.30 14.02 42.18
N ASP A 38 0.03 13.95 42.35
CA ASP A 38 1.00 14.36 41.34
C ASP A 38 1.03 13.38 40.16
N VAL A 39 0.93 12.08 40.45
CA VAL A 39 0.83 11.02 39.45
C VAL A 39 -0.42 11.23 38.57
N LEU A 40 -1.56 11.50 39.21
CA LEU A 40 -2.82 11.77 38.50
C LEU A 40 -2.73 13.04 37.66
N SER A 41 -2.14 14.12 38.19
CA SER A 41 -1.93 15.38 37.44
C SER A 41 -1.05 15.18 36.22
N LEU A 42 0.02 14.39 36.36
CA LEU A 42 0.97 14.07 35.29
C LEU A 42 0.29 13.32 34.14
N ILE A 43 -0.52 12.30 34.46
CA ILE A 43 -1.24 11.50 33.46
C ILE A 43 -2.29 12.34 32.74
N ASN A 44 -3.12 13.08 33.47
CA ASN A 44 -4.19 13.88 32.86
C ASN A 44 -3.64 14.92 31.87
N LYS A 45 -2.53 15.59 32.22
CA LYS A 45 -1.85 16.53 31.32
C LYS A 45 -1.23 15.87 30.10
N LEU A 46 -0.77 14.62 30.22
CA LEU A 46 -0.30 13.86 29.07
C LEU A 46 -1.48 13.53 28.14
N PHE A 47 -2.57 12.97 28.68
CA PHE A 47 -3.75 12.60 27.89
C PHE A 47 -4.37 13.79 27.17
N GLU A 48 -4.50 14.95 27.82
CA GLU A 48 -4.97 16.19 27.19
C GLU A 48 -4.15 16.56 25.95
N LYS A 49 -2.83 16.31 25.96
CA LYS A 49 -1.95 16.55 24.79
C LYS A 49 -2.07 15.46 23.73
N LEU A 50 -2.28 14.21 24.12
CA LEU A 50 -2.43 13.07 23.20
C LEU A 50 -3.81 13.06 22.53
N GLU A 51 -4.83 13.67 23.13
CA GLU A 51 -6.16 13.85 22.52
C GLU A 51 -6.08 14.61 21.18
N MET A 52 -5.19 15.61 21.07
CA MET A 52 -5.03 16.41 19.85
C MET A 52 -4.76 15.58 18.56
N PRO A 53 -3.71 14.75 18.48
CA PRO A 53 -3.47 13.92 17.30
C PRO A 53 -4.55 12.83 17.12
N ILE A 54 -5.16 12.34 18.20
CA ILE A 54 -6.25 11.36 18.11
C ILE A 54 -7.46 11.98 17.39
N GLU A 55 -7.92 13.15 17.82
CA GLU A 55 -9.03 13.86 17.20
C GLU A 55 -8.72 14.28 15.76
N LYS A 56 -7.51 14.80 15.52
CA LYS A 56 -7.03 15.23 14.20
C LYS A 56 -7.12 14.14 13.13
N TYR A 57 -6.96 12.88 13.53
CA TYR A 57 -7.00 11.72 12.64
C TYR A 57 -8.29 10.89 12.79
N ASP A 58 -9.37 11.49 13.31
CA ASP A 58 -10.69 10.86 13.51
C ASP A 58 -10.64 9.57 14.38
N GLY A 59 -9.69 9.51 15.31
CA GLY A 59 -9.65 8.48 16.34
C GLY A 59 -10.68 8.74 17.43
N THR A 60 -11.31 7.68 17.92
CA THR A 60 -12.24 7.75 19.05
C THR A 60 -11.62 7.08 20.27
N ILE A 61 -11.50 7.81 21.38
CA ILE A 61 -11.07 7.23 22.65
C ILE A 61 -12.16 6.31 23.18
N ASP A 62 -11.85 5.03 23.33
CA ASP A 62 -12.78 4.02 23.86
C ASP A 62 -12.80 4.07 25.39
N LYS A 63 -11.62 4.01 26.02
CA LYS A 63 -11.44 4.21 27.46
C LYS A 63 -9.99 4.50 27.84
N TYR A 64 -9.85 5.11 29.01
CA TYR A 64 -8.62 5.20 29.77
C TYR A 64 -8.42 3.95 30.64
N LEU A 65 -7.16 3.51 30.77
CA LEU A 65 -6.73 2.25 31.40
C LEU A 65 -5.60 2.54 32.40
N GLY A 66 -5.88 3.33 33.43
CA GLY A 66 -4.84 3.79 34.35
C GLY A 66 -3.92 4.79 33.67
N ASP A 67 -2.69 4.38 33.40
CA ASP A 67 -1.66 5.11 32.64
C ASP A 67 -1.74 4.92 31.12
N GLY A 68 -2.63 4.03 30.65
CA GLY A 68 -2.85 3.80 29.22
C GLY A 68 -4.15 4.39 28.66
N VAL A 69 -4.21 4.46 27.34
CA VAL A 69 -5.42 4.83 26.58
C VAL A 69 -5.65 3.83 25.45
N MET A 70 -6.92 3.47 25.23
CA MET A 70 -7.37 2.67 24.10
C MET A 70 -8.12 3.57 23.11
N VAL A 71 -7.69 3.55 21.85
CA VAL A 71 -8.25 4.37 20.77
C VAL A 71 -8.71 3.45 19.65
N ILE A 72 -9.82 3.81 19.01
CA ILE A 72 -10.42 3.08 17.90
C ILE A 72 -10.49 4.00 16.68
N PHE A 73 -9.98 3.53 15.56
CA PHE A 73 -10.10 4.18 14.25
C PHE A 73 -11.00 3.35 13.33
N GLY A 74 -11.85 4.02 12.55
CA GLY A 74 -12.73 3.38 11.57
C GLY A 74 -14.00 2.72 12.13
N ALA A 75 -14.30 2.90 13.41
CA ALA A 75 -15.57 2.46 13.98
C ALA A 75 -16.67 3.52 13.83
N ARG A 76 -16.39 4.77 14.23
CA ARG A 76 -17.30 5.93 14.12
C ARG A 76 -16.50 7.23 14.05
N PRO A 77 -16.42 7.91 12.90
CA PRO A 77 -16.89 7.47 11.59
C PRO A 77 -16.10 6.28 11.01
N ALA A 78 -16.71 5.55 10.07
CA ALA A 78 -16.03 4.44 9.40
C ALA A 78 -15.13 4.98 8.29
N HIS A 79 -13.87 4.55 8.26
CA HIS A 79 -12.89 5.02 7.29
C HIS A 79 -11.98 3.89 6.82
N GLU A 80 -11.83 3.81 5.51
CA GLU A 80 -10.92 2.88 4.83
C GLU A 80 -9.45 3.19 5.15
N ASN A 81 -9.16 4.46 5.47
CA ASN A 81 -7.82 4.95 5.83
C ASN A 81 -7.47 4.74 7.31
N ALA A 82 -8.34 4.07 8.09
CA ALA A 82 -8.15 3.92 9.54
C ALA A 82 -6.76 3.40 9.95
N PRO A 83 -6.15 2.40 9.28
CA PRO A 83 -4.79 1.96 9.61
C PRO A 83 -3.72 3.04 9.35
N GLU A 84 -3.85 3.78 8.26
CA GLU A 84 -2.93 4.87 7.89
C GLU A 84 -3.02 6.02 8.91
N TRP A 85 -4.23 6.46 9.23
CA TRP A 85 -4.49 7.54 10.17
C TRP A 85 -4.05 7.20 11.60
N ASP A 86 -4.23 5.95 12.03
CA ASP A 86 -3.73 5.45 13.32
C ASP A 86 -2.20 5.54 13.42
N VAL A 87 -1.48 5.08 12.39
CA VAL A 87 0.00 5.15 12.35
C VAL A 87 0.48 6.60 12.40
N ARG A 88 -0.21 7.52 11.73
CA ARG A 88 0.13 8.96 11.76
C ARG A 88 -0.12 9.59 13.11
N ALA A 89 -1.28 9.32 13.71
CA ALA A 89 -1.59 9.74 15.07
C ALA A 89 -0.52 9.24 16.05
N SER A 90 -0.12 7.97 15.92
CA SER A 90 0.93 7.36 16.75
C SER A 90 2.27 8.08 16.66
N MET A 91 2.70 8.49 15.46
CA MET A 91 3.94 9.24 15.28
C MET A 91 3.88 10.62 15.96
N GLU A 92 2.77 11.35 15.80
CA GLU A 92 2.59 12.64 16.47
C GLU A 92 2.49 12.49 18.00
N MET A 93 1.79 11.46 18.48
CA MET A 93 1.73 11.11 19.90
C MET A 93 3.12 10.84 20.48
N GLN A 94 3.99 10.13 19.75
CA GLN A 94 5.37 9.89 20.18
C GLN A 94 6.18 11.18 20.30
N GLU A 95 6.08 12.09 19.33
CA GLU A 95 6.80 13.38 19.40
C GLU A 95 6.27 14.27 20.54
N ILE A 96 4.96 14.32 20.75
CA ILE A 96 4.33 15.04 21.87
C ILE A 96 4.80 14.47 23.22
N ALA A 97 4.79 13.15 23.39
CA ALA A 97 5.24 12.51 24.62
C ALA A 97 6.73 12.75 24.88
N LYS A 98 7.56 12.67 23.84
CA LYS A 98 9.00 12.95 23.92
C LYS A 98 9.29 14.40 24.32
N GLU A 99 8.50 15.36 23.82
CA GLU A 99 8.61 16.75 24.26
C GLU A 99 8.13 16.94 25.70
N TYR A 100 6.98 16.35 26.06
CA TYR A 100 6.43 16.42 27.40
C TYR A 100 7.40 15.90 28.46
N PHE A 101 8.02 14.74 28.20
CA PHE A 101 8.94 14.10 29.13
C PHE A 101 10.39 14.62 29.08
N ARG A 102 10.72 15.56 28.18
CA ARG A 102 12.09 16.04 27.96
C ARG A 102 12.79 16.55 29.22
N ASN A 103 12.03 17.21 30.11
CA ASN A 103 12.56 17.85 31.31
C ASN A 103 12.35 17.01 32.59
N PHE A 104 11.84 15.78 32.46
CA PHE A 104 11.64 14.91 33.60
C PHE A 104 12.97 14.22 33.97
N PRO A 105 13.25 14.06 35.27
CA PRO A 105 14.51 13.45 35.72
C PRO A 105 14.60 11.96 35.35
N GLN A 106 13.46 11.26 35.22
CA GLN A 106 13.41 9.90 34.71
C GLN A 106 13.24 9.87 33.19
N LYS A 107 13.86 8.89 32.52
CA LYS A 107 13.60 8.61 31.09
C LYS A 107 12.23 7.96 30.93
N LEU A 108 11.23 8.80 30.70
CA LEU A 108 9.86 8.38 30.38
C LEU A 108 9.58 8.51 28.90
N GLY A 109 8.61 7.73 28.45
CA GLY A 109 8.08 7.76 27.10
C GLY A 109 6.78 6.97 27.05
N ILE A 110 6.15 6.94 25.89
CA ILE A 110 4.99 6.07 25.66
C ILE A 110 5.37 4.91 24.75
N LYS A 111 4.73 3.77 24.97
CA LYS A 111 4.78 2.62 24.07
C LYS A 111 3.42 2.51 23.40
N ILE A 112 3.42 2.39 22.07
CA ILE A 112 2.21 2.32 21.26
C ILE A 112 2.17 0.99 20.53
N THR A 113 0.99 0.38 20.47
CA THR A 113 0.77 -0.88 19.76
C THR A 113 -0.52 -0.82 18.96
N ILE A 114 -0.45 -1.28 17.72
CA ILE A 114 -1.53 -1.11 16.73
C ILE A 114 -1.88 -2.46 16.11
N ASN A 115 -3.18 -2.73 15.97
CA ASN A 115 -3.68 -3.87 15.21
C ASN A 115 -4.95 -3.53 14.43
N THR A 116 -5.11 -4.12 13.25
CA THR A 116 -6.26 -3.93 12.37
C THR A 116 -6.98 -5.26 12.13
N GLY A 117 -8.32 -5.28 12.19
CA GLY A 117 -9.10 -6.45 11.81
C GLY A 117 -10.60 -6.33 12.05
N VAL A 118 -11.34 -7.45 11.93
CA VAL A 118 -12.81 -7.47 12.03
C VAL A 118 -13.12 -7.56 13.51
N VAL A 119 -13.97 -6.65 13.95
CA VAL A 119 -14.56 -6.64 15.29
C VAL A 119 -16.06 -6.55 15.18
N VAL A 120 -16.74 -6.82 16.27
CA VAL A 120 -18.12 -6.39 16.47
C VAL A 120 -18.08 -5.07 17.22
N ALA A 121 -18.54 -3.99 16.59
CA ALA A 121 -18.62 -2.66 17.16
C ALA A 121 -20.06 -2.36 17.59
N GLY A 122 -20.29 -2.00 18.85
CA GLY A 122 -21.64 -1.82 19.38
C GLY A 122 -21.65 -1.35 20.81
N TYR A 123 -22.85 -1.08 21.34
CA TYR A 123 -23.00 -0.78 22.76
C TYR A 123 -22.86 -2.06 23.58
N SER A 124 -21.82 -2.13 24.41
CA SER A 124 -21.59 -3.21 25.36
C SER A 124 -21.77 -2.69 26.79
N GLY A 125 -22.37 -3.52 27.65
CA GLY A 125 -22.59 -3.19 29.07
C GLY A 125 -23.99 -3.56 29.58
N GLY A 126 -24.12 -3.63 30.90
CA GLY A 126 -25.38 -3.95 31.58
C GLY A 126 -26.39 -2.80 31.54
N LYS A 127 -27.58 -3.00 32.14
CA LYS A 127 -28.66 -1.99 32.14
C LYS A 127 -28.27 -0.65 32.78
N VAL A 128 -27.26 -0.64 33.65
CA VAL A 128 -26.82 0.53 34.42
C VAL A 128 -25.77 1.38 33.67
N LYS A 129 -24.91 0.75 32.87
CA LYS A 129 -23.85 1.43 32.11
C LYS A 129 -23.63 0.71 30.79
N LYS A 130 -23.89 1.41 29.69
CA LYS A 130 -23.57 0.98 28.32
C LYS A 130 -22.55 1.95 27.72
N SER A 131 -21.54 1.41 27.07
CA SER A 131 -20.54 2.18 26.31
C SER A 131 -20.42 1.59 24.93
N TYR A 132 -20.27 2.44 23.92
CA TYR A 132 -19.86 1.97 22.60
C TYR A 132 -18.42 1.43 22.70
N THR A 133 -18.16 0.25 22.14
CA THR A 133 -16.85 -0.39 22.17
C THR A 133 -16.74 -1.39 21.03
N VAL A 134 -15.53 -1.84 20.77
CA VAL A 134 -15.26 -2.95 19.85
C VAL A 134 -14.93 -4.23 20.61
N ILE A 135 -15.40 -5.37 20.10
CA ILE A 135 -15.12 -6.70 20.62
C ILE A 135 -14.53 -7.53 19.49
N GLY A 136 -13.32 -8.04 19.71
CA GLY A 136 -12.65 -8.94 18.78
C GLY A 136 -11.27 -9.29 19.26
N ASP A 137 -10.73 -10.38 18.72
CA ASP A 137 -9.41 -10.89 19.09
C ASP A 137 -8.30 -9.86 18.84
N ILE A 138 -8.45 -9.00 17.83
CA ILE A 138 -7.47 -7.95 17.53
C ILE A 138 -7.18 -7.01 18.70
N VAL A 139 -8.20 -6.75 19.55
CA VAL A 139 -8.09 -5.88 20.73
C VAL A 139 -7.16 -6.52 21.76
N ASN A 140 -7.32 -7.82 21.98
CA ASN A 140 -6.49 -8.58 22.91
C ASN A 140 -5.05 -8.70 22.41
N VAL A 141 -4.87 -8.87 21.09
CA VAL A 141 -3.55 -8.91 20.46
C VAL A 141 -2.82 -7.58 20.64
N ALA A 142 -3.46 -6.46 20.27
CA ALA A 142 -2.86 -5.13 20.40
C ALA A 142 -2.47 -4.86 21.86
N LYS A 143 -3.38 -5.10 22.81
CA LYS A 143 -3.09 -4.93 24.25
C LYS A 143 -1.88 -5.73 24.72
N LYS A 144 -1.78 -7.01 24.34
CA LYS A 144 -0.66 -7.87 24.77
C LYS A 144 0.67 -7.53 24.11
N MET A 145 0.66 -6.90 22.93
CA MET A 145 1.89 -6.40 22.32
C MET A 145 2.57 -5.34 23.17
N GLN A 146 1.86 -4.67 24.09
CA GLN A 146 2.47 -3.68 24.98
C GLN A 146 3.49 -4.28 25.95
N ASP A 147 3.43 -5.60 26.18
CA ASP A 147 4.37 -6.31 27.06
C ASP A 147 5.76 -6.46 26.41
N ILE A 148 5.84 -6.34 25.09
CA ILE A 148 7.08 -6.49 24.31
C ILE A 148 7.55 -5.17 23.67
N ALA A 149 6.84 -4.07 23.93
CA ALA A 149 7.17 -2.75 23.40
C ALA A 149 8.01 -1.94 24.38
N ASP A 150 9.10 -1.34 23.89
CA ASP A 150 9.95 -0.45 24.66
C ASP A 150 9.44 1.01 24.62
N ALA A 151 9.98 1.86 25.50
CA ALA A 151 9.67 3.30 25.50
C ALA A 151 10.02 3.94 24.14
N GLY A 152 9.05 4.59 23.51
CA GLY A 152 9.21 5.19 22.18
C GLY A 152 8.87 4.27 21.02
N ASP A 153 8.54 3.01 21.27
CA ASP A 153 8.15 2.08 20.21
C ASP A 153 6.73 2.36 19.72
N VAL A 154 6.54 2.16 18.42
CA VAL A 154 5.24 1.93 17.80
C VAL A 154 5.30 0.57 17.14
N LEU A 155 4.73 -0.45 17.79
CA LEU A 155 4.69 -1.81 17.28
C LEU A 155 3.38 -2.07 16.56
N VAL A 156 3.46 -2.74 15.42
CA VAL A 156 2.30 -3.04 14.58
C VAL A 156 2.29 -4.51 14.19
N THR A 157 1.09 -5.06 13.99
CA THR A 157 0.95 -6.39 13.41
C THR A 157 1.25 -6.39 11.92
N GLU A 158 1.51 -7.56 11.35
CA GLU A 158 1.66 -7.74 9.91
C GLU A 158 0.51 -7.11 9.12
N THR A 159 -0.72 -7.23 9.60
CA THR A 159 -1.90 -6.63 8.96
C THR A 159 -1.74 -5.11 8.83
N VAL A 160 -1.43 -4.41 9.92
CA VAL A 160 -1.24 -2.95 9.90
C VAL A 160 -0.07 -2.55 8.99
N LYS A 161 1.07 -3.24 9.10
CA LYS A 161 2.23 -3.01 8.23
C LYS A 161 1.83 -3.14 6.76
N ASN A 162 1.08 -4.18 6.44
CA ASN A 162 0.62 -4.45 5.10
C ASN A 162 -0.25 -3.29 4.57
N PHE A 163 -1.26 -2.91 5.34
CA PHE A 163 -2.14 -1.77 5.07
C PHE A 163 -1.43 -0.42 4.88
N THR A 164 -0.18 -0.28 5.33
CA THR A 164 0.46 1.04 5.43
C THR A 164 1.89 1.07 4.85
N SER A 165 2.40 -0.08 4.37
CA SER A 165 3.76 -0.25 3.84
C SER A 165 4.08 0.58 2.59
N TYR A 166 3.05 1.10 1.91
CA TYR A 166 3.23 2.04 0.82
C TYR A 166 3.69 3.43 1.30
N LEU A 167 3.54 3.74 2.59
CA LEU A 167 3.85 5.05 3.18
C LEU A 167 4.90 5.03 4.28
N PHE A 168 5.06 3.91 4.99
CA PHE A 168 5.95 3.83 6.14
C PHE A 168 6.96 2.70 5.98
N ASP A 169 8.16 2.94 6.51
CA ASP A 169 9.18 1.92 6.69
C ASP A 169 9.02 1.26 8.06
N PHE A 170 9.18 -0.06 8.06
CA PHE A 170 9.06 -0.89 9.25
C PHE A 170 10.29 -1.80 9.38
N GLU A 171 10.76 -1.98 10.61
CA GLU A 171 11.72 -3.00 10.97
C GLU A 171 10.97 -4.27 11.39
N ASP A 172 11.38 -5.40 10.83
CA ASP A 172 10.85 -6.71 11.20
C ASP A 172 11.46 -7.15 12.55
N ILE A 173 10.63 -7.30 13.58
CA ILE A 173 11.07 -7.77 14.91
C ILE A 173 10.82 -9.28 15.12
N GLY A 174 10.32 -9.96 14.09
CA GLY A 174 10.11 -11.40 14.00
C GLY A 174 8.80 -11.90 14.60
N LEU A 175 8.67 -13.23 14.63
CA LEU A 175 7.57 -13.93 15.28
C LEU A 175 7.68 -13.82 16.81
N LYS A 176 6.60 -13.39 17.47
CA LYS A 176 6.50 -13.22 18.92
C LYS A 176 5.35 -14.04 19.48
N PHE A 177 5.62 -14.76 20.56
CA PHE A 177 4.58 -15.43 21.35
C PHE A 177 4.02 -14.44 22.37
N LEU A 178 2.71 -14.20 22.28
CA LEU A 178 1.99 -13.42 23.27
C LEU A 178 1.37 -14.35 24.31
N ALA A 179 1.34 -13.93 25.58
CA ALA A 179 0.80 -14.74 26.67
C ALA A 179 -0.62 -15.23 26.35
N GLY A 180 -0.89 -16.53 26.50
CA GLY A 180 -2.21 -17.11 26.25
C GLY A 180 -2.60 -17.23 24.76
N ARG A 181 -1.63 -17.27 23.85
CA ARG A 181 -1.82 -17.67 22.44
C ARG A 181 -0.93 -18.84 22.10
N GLU A 182 -1.46 -19.77 21.31
CA GLU A 182 -0.72 -20.94 20.79
C GLU A 182 0.10 -20.59 19.55
N GLU A 183 -0.41 -19.71 18.69
CA GLU A 183 0.25 -19.27 17.47
C GLU A 183 1.01 -17.94 17.69
N PRO A 184 2.27 -17.84 17.22
CA PRO A 184 3.02 -16.60 17.28
C PRO A 184 2.44 -15.59 16.28
N ILE A 185 2.63 -14.31 16.58
CA ILE A 185 2.31 -13.22 15.64
C ILE A 185 3.58 -12.61 15.07
N HIS A 186 3.51 -12.18 13.82
CA HIS A 186 4.58 -11.40 13.23
C HIS A 186 4.39 -9.93 13.61
N VAL A 187 5.42 -9.36 14.23
CA VAL A 187 5.40 -7.98 14.72
C VAL A 187 6.45 -7.16 14.00
N TYR A 188 6.12 -5.90 13.77
CA TYR A 188 6.97 -4.93 13.10
C TYR A 188 7.06 -3.66 13.95
N LYS A 189 8.22 -3.01 13.93
CA LYS A 189 8.43 -1.71 14.57
C LYS A 189 8.42 -0.62 13.51
N LEU A 190 7.61 0.43 13.71
CA LEU A 190 7.59 1.58 12.82
C LEU A 190 8.91 2.36 12.93
N ILE A 191 9.53 2.64 11.77
CA ILE A 191 10.76 3.44 11.68
C ILE A 191 10.45 4.88 11.30
N GLY A 192 9.43 5.10 10.47
CA GLY A 192 8.97 6.42 10.06
C GLY A 192 8.42 6.43 8.64
N PHE A 193 8.31 7.62 8.06
CA PHE A 193 7.89 7.76 6.66
C PHE A 193 8.89 7.12 5.71
N ARG A 194 8.35 6.40 4.73
CA ARG A 194 9.10 5.83 3.64
C ARG A 194 9.70 6.94 2.80
N LYS A 195 11.03 6.93 2.67
CA LYS A 195 11.74 7.87 1.79
C LYS A 195 11.76 7.33 0.36
N GLY A 196 10.96 7.94 -0.52
CA GLY A 196 11.03 7.70 -1.97
C GLY A 196 10.11 6.57 -2.47
N LYS A 197 9.46 6.85 -3.60
CA LYS A 197 8.61 5.91 -4.36
C LYS A 197 9.45 4.86 -5.08
N GLU A 198 8.78 3.73 -5.34
CA GLU A 198 9.03 2.73 -6.39
C GLU A 198 10.21 1.76 -6.19
N GLY A 199 9.96 0.52 -6.63
CA GLY A 199 10.93 -0.56 -6.67
C GLY A 199 12.13 -0.20 -7.53
N GLU A 200 13.15 0.36 -6.89
CA GLU A 200 14.48 0.41 -7.45
C GLU A 200 14.93 -1.03 -7.68
N LEU A 201 14.88 -1.42 -8.96
CA LEU A 201 15.70 -2.47 -9.55
C LEU A 201 17.14 -2.23 -9.09
N LYS A 202 17.51 -2.85 -7.97
CA LYS A 202 18.85 -2.81 -7.40
C LYS A 202 19.77 -3.67 -8.25
N ALA A 203 20.11 -3.18 -9.44
CA ALA A 203 21.30 -3.63 -10.12
C ALA A 203 22.49 -3.45 -9.17
N ILE A 204 23.43 -4.39 -9.21
CA ILE A 204 24.66 -4.48 -8.39
C ILE A 204 25.51 -3.18 -8.40
N LYS A 205 25.16 -2.15 -9.19
CA LYS A 205 25.78 -0.81 -9.23
C LYS A 205 24.81 0.39 -9.41
N GLY A 206 23.51 0.24 -9.17
CA GLY A 206 22.55 1.36 -9.26
C GLY A 206 22.38 1.98 -10.65
N LYS A 207 22.79 1.29 -11.72
CA LYS A 207 22.52 1.67 -13.12
C LYS A 207 21.48 0.74 -13.71
N LEU A 208 20.44 1.32 -14.32
CA LEU A 208 19.50 0.59 -15.14
C LEU A 208 20.24 -0.07 -16.32
N ILE A 209 20.23 -1.39 -16.40
CA ILE A 209 20.74 -2.12 -17.58
C ILE A 209 19.82 -1.86 -18.79
N PRO A 210 20.33 -1.91 -20.04
CA PRO A 210 19.49 -1.85 -21.24
C PRO A 210 18.44 -2.97 -21.29
N LEU A 211 17.32 -2.73 -21.98
CA LEU A 211 16.32 -3.76 -22.22
C LEU A 211 16.88 -4.86 -23.12
N VAL A 212 16.71 -6.13 -22.72
CA VAL A 212 17.22 -7.29 -23.46
C VAL A 212 16.07 -8.21 -23.83
N GLY A 213 16.05 -8.67 -25.09
CA GLY A 213 15.12 -9.69 -25.56
C GLY A 213 13.64 -9.32 -25.59
N ARG A 214 13.30 -8.02 -25.51
CA ARG A 214 11.90 -7.52 -25.46
C ARG A 214 11.54 -6.53 -26.56
N SER A 215 12.33 -6.48 -27.64
CA SER A 215 12.13 -5.45 -28.68
C SER A 215 10.79 -5.61 -29.41
N LYS A 216 10.33 -6.85 -29.62
CA LYS A 216 9.05 -7.12 -30.31
C LYS A 216 7.87 -6.69 -29.44
N GLU A 217 7.87 -7.12 -28.18
CA GLU A 217 6.87 -6.82 -27.17
C GLU A 217 6.80 -5.31 -26.91
N LEU A 218 7.97 -4.64 -26.82
CA LEU A 218 8.02 -3.20 -26.62
C LEU A 218 7.43 -2.47 -27.83
N ASN A 219 7.76 -2.88 -29.05
CA ASN A 219 7.20 -2.27 -30.25
C ASN A 219 5.68 -2.41 -30.32
N ILE A 220 5.12 -3.56 -29.90
CA ILE A 220 3.65 -3.74 -29.80
C ILE A 220 3.07 -2.76 -28.78
N LEU A 221 3.66 -2.68 -27.58
CA LEU A 221 3.19 -1.78 -26.52
C LEU A 221 3.25 -0.31 -26.96
N LEU A 222 4.34 0.11 -27.60
CA LEU A 222 4.51 1.48 -28.10
C LEU A 222 3.55 1.79 -29.25
N ASN A 223 3.27 0.84 -30.15
CA ASN A 223 2.25 1.03 -31.18
C ASN A 223 0.86 1.27 -30.58
N ARG A 224 0.49 0.50 -29.55
CA ARG A 224 -0.76 0.68 -28.81
C ARG A 224 -0.81 2.03 -28.09
N LYS A 225 0.30 2.47 -27.51
CA LYS A 225 0.43 3.81 -26.94
C LYS A 225 0.12 4.91 -27.97
N GLU A 226 0.72 4.85 -29.17
CA GLU A 226 0.46 5.85 -30.22
C GLU A 226 -1.00 5.85 -30.69
N LEU A 227 -1.63 4.67 -30.83
CA LEU A 227 -3.06 4.57 -31.14
C LEU A 227 -3.92 5.22 -30.05
N ALA A 228 -3.66 4.90 -28.78
CA ALA A 228 -4.36 5.51 -27.65
C ALA A 228 -4.20 7.03 -27.66
N PHE A 229 -2.99 7.55 -27.89
CA PHE A 229 -2.72 8.98 -27.89
C PHE A 229 -3.42 9.70 -29.05
N SER A 230 -3.68 9.00 -30.15
CA SER A 230 -4.46 9.50 -31.29
C SER A 230 -5.99 9.46 -31.10
N GLY A 231 -6.49 8.97 -29.96
CA GLY A 231 -7.93 8.89 -29.63
C GLY A 231 -8.56 7.53 -29.86
N LYS A 232 -7.76 6.51 -30.19
CA LYS A 232 -8.21 5.12 -30.30
C LYS A 232 -7.78 4.38 -29.04
N GLY A 233 -8.52 4.52 -27.95
CA GLY A 233 -8.10 4.00 -26.66
C GLY A 233 -7.78 2.50 -26.71
N GLN A 234 -6.76 2.10 -25.96
CA GLN A 234 -6.22 0.74 -25.98
C GLN A 234 -6.15 0.17 -24.57
N LEU A 235 -6.35 -1.13 -24.45
CA LEU A 235 -5.98 -1.89 -23.27
C LEU A 235 -4.88 -2.88 -23.65
N VAL A 236 -3.81 -2.91 -22.87
CA VAL A 236 -2.71 -3.85 -23.04
C VAL A 236 -2.55 -4.67 -21.76
N GLU A 237 -2.63 -5.97 -21.90
CA GLU A 237 -2.31 -6.92 -20.84
C GLU A 237 -0.86 -7.35 -21.00
N ILE A 238 -0.09 -7.30 -19.92
CA ILE A 238 1.25 -7.87 -19.86
C ILE A 238 1.22 -9.00 -18.83
N THR A 239 1.36 -10.23 -19.33
CA THR A 239 1.31 -11.44 -18.52
C THR A 239 2.61 -12.20 -18.60
N GLY A 240 2.99 -12.86 -17.50
CA GLY A 240 4.17 -13.68 -17.41
C GLY A 240 4.56 -13.93 -15.95
N GLU A 241 5.50 -14.84 -15.74
CA GLU A 241 5.93 -15.27 -14.40
C GLU A 241 6.46 -14.13 -13.51
N ALA A 242 6.56 -14.38 -12.21
CA ALA A 242 7.24 -13.46 -11.30
C ALA A 242 8.69 -13.22 -11.74
N GLY A 243 9.17 -11.97 -11.71
CA GLY A 243 10.54 -11.63 -12.10
C GLY A 243 10.84 -11.60 -13.61
N ILE A 244 9.89 -11.98 -14.47
CA ILE A 244 10.11 -12.14 -15.92
C ILE A 244 10.40 -10.83 -16.68
N GLY A 245 10.13 -9.67 -16.06
CA GLY A 245 10.34 -8.34 -16.66
C GLY A 245 9.08 -7.49 -16.88
N LYS A 246 7.93 -7.84 -16.29
CA LYS A 246 6.67 -7.07 -16.36
C LYS A 246 6.86 -5.60 -15.94
N SER A 247 7.43 -5.35 -14.76
CA SER A 247 7.73 -4.00 -14.26
C SER A 247 8.77 -3.28 -15.12
N ARG A 248 9.65 -4.02 -15.82
CA ARG A 248 10.58 -3.42 -16.78
C ARG A 248 9.86 -2.91 -18.02
N MET A 249 8.90 -3.66 -18.56
CA MET A 249 8.06 -3.19 -19.68
C MET A 249 7.27 -1.92 -19.33
N LYS A 250 6.72 -1.86 -18.11
CA LYS A 250 6.09 -0.66 -17.55
C LYS A 250 7.06 0.54 -17.57
N LEU A 251 8.28 0.33 -17.10
CA LEU A 251 9.30 1.38 -17.04
C LEU A 251 9.71 1.88 -18.44
N GLU A 252 9.87 0.98 -19.41
CA GLU A 252 10.17 1.35 -20.80
C GLU A 252 9.04 2.17 -21.44
N LEU A 253 7.78 1.80 -21.16
CA LEU A 253 6.63 2.61 -21.57
C LEU A 253 6.72 4.02 -20.98
N LYS A 254 6.95 4.15 -19.66
CA LYS A 254 7.12 5.45 -18.98
C LYS A 254 8.25 6.27 -19.63
N ASN A 255 9.40 5.66 -19.86
CA ASN A 255 10.57 6.32 -20.45
C ASN A 255 10.40 6.71 -21.92
N SER A 256 9.50 6.05 -22.64
CA SER A 256 9.17 6.41 -24.03
C SER A 256 8.38 7.71 -24.18
N MET A 257 7.90 8.27 -23.06
CA MET A 257 7.08 9.47 -23.04
C MET A 257 7.91 10.68 -22.62
N ALA A 258 7.78 11.79 -23.36
CA ALA A 258 8.41 13.04 -22.95
C ALA A 258 7.76 13.58 -21.65
N PRO A 259 8.50 14.32 -20.81
CA PRO A 259 7.93 14.94 -19.61
C PRO A 259 6.66 15.74 -19.92
N GLY A 260 5.55 15.38 -19.26
CA GLY A 260 4.27 16.06 -19.42
C GLY A 260 3.47 15.72 -20.70
N GLN A 261 3.94 14.76 -21.51
CA GLN A 261 3.25 14.29 -22.73
C GLN A 261 1.91 13.63 -22.43
N ALA A 262 1.82 12.92 -21.31
CA ALA A 262 0.62 12.23 -20.84
C ALA A 262 0.51 12.31 -19.31
N ASN A 263 -0.71 12.17 -18.81
CA ASN A 263 -0.94 11.93 -17.38
C ASN A 263 -0.81 10.43 -17.13
N VAL A 264 0.06 10.03 -16.20
CA VAL A 264 0.31 8.62 -15.88
C VAL A 264 -0.06 8.38 -14.42
N TYR A 265 -0.98 7.46 -14.17
CA TYR A 265 -1.39 7.08 -12.82
C TYR A 265 -1.32 5.57 -12.64
N GLU A 266 -0.91 5.15 -11.45
CA GLU A 266 -0.68 3.75 -11.12
C GLU A 266 -1.55 3.36 -9.92
N GLY A 267 -2.14 2.17 -9.98
CA GLY A 267 -2.84 1.53 -8.88
C GLY A 267 -2.39 0.08 -8.75
N ALA A 268 -1.93 -0.31 -7.57
CA ALA A 268 -1.46 -1.65 -7.27
C ALA A 268 -2.53 -2.43 -6.51
N CYS A 269 -2.79 -3.67 -6.95
CA CYS A 269 -3.61 -4.59 -6.16
C CYS A 269 -2.75 -5.15 -5.03
N ILE A 270 -3.35 -5.36 -3.86
CA ILE A 270 -2.59 -5.85 -2.70
C ILE A 270 -3.20 -7.09 -2.07
N ASN A 271 -2.34 -8.09 -1.84
CA ASN A 271 -2.71 -9.37 -1.27
C ASN A 271 -2.54 -9.38 0.26
N PHE A 272 -3.57 -8.97 0.99
CA PHE A 272 -3.52 -8.86 2.45
C PHE A 272 -4.64 -9.61 3.20
N GLY A 273 -5.17 -10.69 2.62
CA GLY A 273 -6.18 -11.53 3.27
C GLY A 273 -7.54 -10.86 3.50
N ARG A 274 -7.77 -9.68 2.91
CA ARG A 274 -9.07 -8.99 2.78
C ARG A 274 -9.22 -8.34 1.43
N ILE A 275 -10.46 -8.18 1.04
CA ILE A 275 -10.91 -7.55 -0.20
C ILE A 275 -11.13 -6.05 0.08
N PHE A 276 -10.25 -5.17 -0.41
CA PHE A 276 -10.51 -3.71 -0.46
C PHE A 276 -11.19 -3.40 -1.79
N LEU A 277 -12.48 -3.11 -1.74
CA LEU A 277 -13.23 -2.79 -2.94
C LEU A 277 -12.64 -1.54 -3.60
N TYR A 278 -12.43 -1.59 -4.91
CA TYR A 278 -11.97 -0.45 -5.72
C TYR A 278 -10.58 0.10 -5.37
N TRP A 279 -9.78 -0.59 -4.55
CA TRP A 279 -8.48 -0.08 -4.08
C TRP A 279 -7.53 0.45 -5.16
N PRO A 280 -7.24 -0.27 -6.27
CA PRO A 280 -6.34 0.26 -7.30
C PRO A 280 -6.89 1.55 -7.93
N PHE A 281 -8.21 1.73 -7.96
CA PHE A 281 -8.83 2.98 -8.41
C PHE A 281 -8.67 4.07 -7.37
N ILE A 282 -8.84 3.78 -6.08
CA ILE A 282 -8.61 4.73 -4.98
C ILE A 282 -7.18 5.27 -5.01
N GLU A 283 -6.18 4.42 -5.25
CA GLU A 283 -4.79 4.87 -5.41
C GLU A 283 -4.61 5.82 -6.61
N ILE A 284 -5.23 5.50 -7.75
CA ILE A 284 -5.24 6.38 -8.91
C ILE A 284 -5.91 7.72 -8.59
N LEU A 285 -7.05 7.71 -7.91
CA LEU A 285 -7.76 8.91 -7.50
C LEU A 285 -6.91 9.78 -6.57
N ARG A 286 -6.27 9.17 -5.55
CA ARG A 286 -5.36 9.88 -4.65
C ARG A 286 -4.26 10.60 -5.43
N ASN A 287 -3.64 9.96 -6.42
CA ASN A 287 -2.63 10.62 -7.26
C ASN A 287 -3.23 11.71 -8.17
N ILE A 288 -4.41 11.51 -8.77
CA ILE A 288 -5.09 12.51 -9.63
C ILE A 288 -5.38 13.81 -8.87
N PHE A 289 -5.79 13.69 -7.61
CA PHE A 289 -6.15 14.81 -6.75
C PHE A 289 -4.97 15.32 -5.91
N GLU A 290 -3.76 14.80 -6.13
CA GLU A 290 -2.55 15.17 -5.37
C GLU A 290 -2.77 15.01 -3.85
N ILE A 291 -3.52 13.97 -3.46
CA ILE A 291 -3.77 13.61 -2.07
C ILE A 291 -2.53 12.94 -1.54
N THR A 292 -1.90 13.64 -0.62
CA THR A 292 -0.81 13.17 0.21
C THR A 292 -1.39 12.53 1.46
N PRO A 293 -0.63 11.68 2.13
CA PRO A 293 -1.15 11.01 3.30
C PRO A 293 -1.28 11.98 4.50
N ASP A 294 -0.66 13.17 4.44
CA ASP A 294 -0.83 14.23 5.45
C ASP A 294 -2.15 14.99 5.30
N ASP A 295 -2.90 14.77 4.21
CA ASP A 295 -4.16 15.48 3.96
C ASP A 295 -5.30 14.91 4.81
N HIS A 296 -5.91 15.78 5.61
CA HIS A 296 -7.14 15.48 6.33
C HIS A 296 -8.37 15.62 5.43
N LYS A 297 -9.54 15.18 5.92
CA LYS A 297 -10.80 15.21 5.16
C LYS A 297 -11.11 16.56 4.51
N GLU A 298 -10.88 17.66 5.22
CA GLU A 298 -11.12 19.01 4.70
C GLU A 298 -10.17 19.38 3.55
N ALA A 299 -8.89 19.02 3.67
CA ALA A 299 -7.89 19.21 2.63
C ALA A 299 -8.20 18.35 1.40
N ILE A 300 -8.58 17.08 1.60
CA ILE A 300 -9.01 16.17 0.54
C ILE A 300 -10.25 16.74 -0.17
N ARG A 301 -11.26 17.19 0.59
CA ARG A 301 -12.49 17.79 0.04
C ARG A 301 -12.16 19.03 -0.79
N TRP A 302 -11.31 19.92 -0.28
CA TRP A 302 -10.87 21.11 -1.02
C TRP A 302 -10.13 20.75 -2.32
N LYS A 303 -9.19 19.78 -2.30
CA LYS A 303 -8.46 19.30 -3.47
C LYS A 303 -9.41 18.70 -4.52
N LEU A 304 -10.35 17.87 -4.08
CA LEU A 304 -11.39 17.29 -4.92
C LEU A 304 -12.24 18.38 -5.57
N SER A 305 -12.80 19.31 -4.79
CA SER A 305 -13.64 20.41 -5.30
C SER A 305 -12.92 21.26 -6.33
N LYS A 306 -11.67 21.66 -6.05
CA LYS A 306 -10.85 22.47 -6.97
C LYS A 306 -10.61 21.77 -8.31
N GLN A 307 -10.31 20.47 -8.28
CA GLN A 307 -10.06 19.71 -9.50
C GLN A 307 -11.35 19.36 -10.23
N ALA A 308 -12.44 19.09 -9.51
CA ALA A 308 -13.78 18.86 -10.05
C ALA A 308 -14.28 20.08 -10.83
N GLU A 309 -14.12 21.29 -10.29
CA GLU A 309 -14.44 22.53 -10.98
C GLU A 309 -13.60 22.67 -12.27
N LYS A 310 -12.28 22.47 -12.19
CA LYS A 310 -11.39 22.52 -13.35
C LYS A 310 -11.77 21.52 -14.45
N LEU A 311 -12.36 20.39 -14.09
CA LEU A 311 -12.77 19.32 -15.01
C LEU A 311 -14.25 19.39 -15.41
N ASN A 312 -15.00 20.36 -14.86
CA ASN A 312 -16.46 20.45 -14.98
C ASN A 312 -17.14 19.11 -14.64
N LEU A 313 -16.82 18.55 -13.47
CA LEU A 313 -17.49 17.35 -12.94
C LEU A 313 -18.77 17.76 -12.21
N GLU A 314 -19.86 17.07 -12.51
CA GLU A 314 -21.18 17.33 -11.94
C GLU A 314 -21.57 16.22 -10.95
N ILE A 315 -22.65 16.44 -10.19
CA ILE A 315 -23.31 15.42 -9.40
C ILE A 315 -23.91 14.37 -10.36
N PRO A 316 -23.81 13.05 -10.10
CA PRO A 316 -23.30 12.42 -8.87
C PRO A 316 -21.79 12.13 -8.86
N THR A 317 -21.03 12.52 -9.89
CA THR A 317 -19.61 12.15 -10.02
C THR A 317 -18.78 12.64 -8.85
N VAL A 318 -18.97 13.89 -8.41
CA VAL A 318 -18.21 14.46 -7.29
C VAL A 318 -18.48 13.72 -5.98
N GLU A 319 -19.73 13.33 -5.72
CA GLU A 319 -20.14 12.61 -4.50
C GLU A 319 -19.59 11.19 -4.48
N VAL A 320 -19.65 10.48 -5.61
CA VAL A 320 -19.03 9.16 -5.76
C VAL A 320 -17.53 9.21 -5.48
N LEU A 321 -16.82 10.19 -6.05
CA LEU A 321 -15.38 10.33 -5.84
C LEU A 321 -15.06 10.68 -4.38
N ALA A 322 -15.89 11.50 -3.73
CA ALA A 322 -15.76 11.79 -2.31
C ALA A 322 -15.95 10.54 -1.44
N ASN A 323 -16.94 9.70 -1.76
CA ASN A 323 -17.18 8.42 -1.09
C ASN A 323 -15.98 7.47 -1.25
N LEU A 324 -15.48 7.27 -2.47
CA LEU A 324 -14.30 6.41 -2.73
C LEU A 324 -13.01 6.92 -2.08
N LEU A 325 -12.91 8.22 -1.80
CA LEU A 325 -11.79 8.81 -1.07
C LEU A 325 -11.98 8.82 0.45
N GLY A 326 -13.09 8.25 0.95
CA GLY A 326 -13.40 8.16 2.38
C GLY A 326 -13.81 9.47 3.04
N ILE A 327 -14.25 10.46 2.26
CA ILE A 327 -14.68 11.79 2.77
C ILE A 327 -16.18 12.08 2.57
N GLY A 328 -16.93 11.17 1.96
CA GLY A 328 -18.37 11.31 1.77
C GLY A 328 -19.17 11.24 3.08
N SER A 329 -20.39 11.77 3.06
CA SER A 329 -21.29 11.74 4.22
C SER A 329 -22.05 10.40 4.29
N ALA A 330 -22.36 9.94 5.50
CA ALA A 330 -23.08 8.67 5.69
C ALA A 330 -24.53 8.68 5.12
N GLU A 331 -25.03 9.86 4.76
CA GLU A 331 -26.36 10.05 4.15
C GLU A 331 -26.32 10.01 2.61
N GLU A 332 -25.13 10.12 2.00
CA GLU A 332 -24.89 10.17 0.55
C GLU A 332 -24.36 8.84 -0.02
N ILE A 333 -24.78 7.70 0.56
CA ILE A 333 -24.35 6.39 0.06
C ILE A 333 -25.02 6.13 -1.30
N ILE A 334 -24.33 6.49 -2.37
CA ILE A 334 -24.69 6.12 -3.73
C ILE A 334 -24.18 4.69 -3.96
N GLU A 335 -24.96 3.71 -3.52
CA GLU A 335 -24.64 2.28 -3.57
C GLU A 335 -24.84 1.66 -4.96
N GLU A 336 -25.33 2.42 -5.95
CA GLU A 336 -25.52 1.91 -7.30
C GLU A 336 -24.17 1.76 -8.03
N LYS A 337 -23.72 0.51 -8.16
CA LYS A 337 -22.53 0.09 -8.92
C LYS A 337 -22.35 0.83 -10.25
N MET A 338 -23.41 0.98 -11.05
CA MET A 338 -23.33 1.65 -12.34
C MET A 338 -23.07 3.16 -12.23
N VAL A 339 -23.51 3.80 -11.15
CA VAL A 339 -23.21 5.21 -10.89
C VAL A 339 -21.73 5.36 -10.55
N ILE A 340 -21.15 4.44 -9.77
CA ILE A 340 -19.70 4.39 -9.51
C ILE A 340 -18.92 4.26 -10.82
N PHE A 341 -19.32 3.30 -11.66
CA PHE A 341 -18.62 2.97 -12.90
C PHE A 341 -18.64 4.15 -13.88
N ASN A 342 -19.80 4.77 -14.07
CA ASN A 342 -19.94 5.93 -14.94
C ASN A 342 -19.21 7.16 -14.40
N SER A 343 -19.14 7.35 -13.08
CA SER A 343 -18.42 8.46 -12.45
C SER A 343 -16.90 8.36 -12.67
N ILE A 344 -16.33 7.17 -12.47
CA ILE A 344 -14.91 6.90 -12.76
C ILE A 344 -14.63 7.08 -14.27
N LEU A 345 -15.49 6.55 -15.13
CA LEU A 345 -15.37 6.73 -16.58
C LEU A 345 -15.42 8.21 -16.98
N THR A 346 -16.32 8.99 -16.38
CA THR A 346 -16.46 10.43 -16.64
C THR A 346 -15.20 11.17 -16.24
N LEU A 347 -14.63 10.89 -15.07
CA LEU A 347 -13.36 11.47 -14.63
C LEU A 347 -12.23 11.16 -15.63
N PHE A 348 -12.06 9.89 -15.99
CA PHE A 348 -10.99 9.46 -16.91
C PHE A 348 -11.19 10.04 -18.32
N ASP A 349 -12.42 10.13 -18.81
CA ASP A 349 -12.72 10.75 -20.09
C ASP A 349 -12.34 12.25 -20.09
N LYS A 350 -12.79 13.01 -19.08
CA LYS A 350 -12.46 14.44 -18.94
C LYS A 350 -10.96 14.69 -18.83
N LEU A 351 -10.22 13.83 -18.13
CA LEU A 351 -8.76 13.89 -18.09
C LEU A 351 -8.15 13.61 -19.47
N SER A 352 -8.64 12.57 -20.16
CA SER A 352 -8.16 12.17 -21.48
C SER A 352 -8.42 13.23 -22.58
N GLN A 353 -9.45 14.07 -22.40
CA GLN A 353 -9.79 15.19 -23.30
C GLN A 353 -8.81 16.37 -23.19
N LYS A 354 -8.05 16.48 -22.09
CA LYS A 354 -7.00 17.51 -21.96
C LYS A 354 -5.65 17.01 -22.44
N LYS A 355 -5.26 15.80 -22.01
CA LYS A 355 -4.01 15.13 -22.38
C LYS A 355 -4.25 13.62 -22.45
N PRO A 356 -3.47 12.85 -23.22
CA PRO A 356 -3.53 11.39 -23.14
C PRO A 356 -3.37 10.91 -21.69
N LEU A 357 -4.14 9.88 -21.33
CA LEU A 357 -4.19 9.30 -20.01
C LEU A 357 -3.66 7.86 -20.07
N VAL A 358 -2.67 7.55 -19.24
CA VAL A 358 -2.12 6.20 -19.06
C VAL A 358 -2.47 5.74 -17.66
N LEU A 359 -3.23 4.65 -17.57
CA LEU A 359 -3.64 4.02 -16.31
C LEU A 359 -2.93 2.68 -16.21
N ILE A 360 -2.15 2.48 -15.16
CA ILE A 360 -1.37 1.26 -14.96
C ILE A 360 -1.93 0.53 -13.73
N PHE A 361 -2.35 -0.71 -13.94
CA PHE A 361 -2.85 -1.59 -12.91
C PHE A 361 -1.85 -2.71 -12.67
N GLU A 362 -1.25 -2.73 -11.48
CA GLU A 362 -0.25 -3.71 -11.09
C GLU A 362 -0.88 -4.87 -10.32
N ASP A 363 -0.30 -6.05 -10.53
CA ASP A 363 -0.63 -7.27 -9.82
C ASP A 363 -2.13 -7.60 -9.80
N ILE A 364 -2.83 -7.40 -10.93
CA ILE A 364 -4.29 -7.58 -11.00
C ILE A 364 -4.75 -9.03 -10.76
N HIS A 365 -3.83 -9.98 -10.61
CA HIS A 365 -4.14 -11.32 -10.12
C HIS A 365 -4.59 -11.35 -8.64
N TRP A 366 -4.41 -10.24 -7.91
CA TRP A 366 -4.92 -10.00 -6.56
C TRP A 366 -6.09 -9.03 -6.50
N ILE A 367 -6.65 -8.64 -7.64
CA ILE A 367 -7.76 -7.70 -7.70
C ILE A 367 -9.03 -8.29 -7.09
N ASP A 368 -9.86 -7.45 -6.46
CA ASP A 368 -11.20 -7.85 -6.04
C ASP A 368 -12.20 -7.88 -7.21
N GLU A 369 -13.30 -8.63 -7.05
CA GLU A 369 -14.29 -8.79 -8.13
C GLU A 369 -14.93 -7.45 -8.53
N ALA A 370 -15.24 -6.56 -7.58
CA ALA A 370 -15.88 -5.29 -7.90
C ALA A 370 -14.95 -4.37 -8.72
N SER A 371 -13.67 -4.30 -8.34
CA SER A 371 -12.63 -3.63 -9.13
C SER A 371 -12.45 -4.27 -10.50
N LEU A 372 -12.47 -5.60 -10.60
CA LEU A 372 -12.31 -6.30 -11.88
C LEU A 372 -13.49 -6.02 -12.81
N GLU A 373 -14.70 -6.00 -12.30
CA GLU A 373 -15.90 -5.62 -13.05
C GLU A 373 -15.81 -4.17 -13.54
N LEU A 374 -15.30 -3.24 -12.73
CA LEU A 374 -15.05 -1.86 -13.15
C LEU A 374 -13.98 -1.81 -14.26
N LEU A 375 -12.90 -2.57 -14.12
CA LEU A 375 -11.82 -2.65 -15.10
C LEU A 375 -12.33 -3.16 -16.45
N ARG A 376 -13.17 -4.21 -16.45
CA ARG A 376 -13.86 -4.74 -17.64
C ARG A 376 -14.80 -3.72 -18.26
N PHE A 377 -15.62 -3.05 -17.44
CA PHE A 377 -16.49 -1.98 -17.90
C PHE A 377 -15.72 -0.84 -18.59
N LEU A 378 -14.60 -0.42 -18.01
CA LEU A 378 -13.74 0.60 -18.62
C LEU A 378 -13.16 0.10 -19.94
N ALA A 379 -12.68 -1.15 -20.00
CA ALA A 379 -12.15 -1.76 -21.22
C ALA A 379 -13.13 -1.67 -22.41
N GLU A 380 -14.44 -1.84 -22.16
CA GLU A 380 -15.48 -1.68 -23.19
C GLU A 380 -15.66 -0.24 -23.67
N LYS A 381 -15.46 0.74 -22.78
CA LYS A 381 -15.86 2.13 -22.99
C LYS A 381 -14.73 3.06 -23.42
N ILE A 382 -13.47 2.60 -23.43
CA ILE A 382 -12.31 3.46 -23.76
C ILE A 382 -11.98 3.55 -25.26
N SER A 383 -12.59 2.74 -26.12
CA SER A 383 -12.16 2.56 -27.52
C SER A 383 -12.04 3.85 -28.36
N THR A 384 -12.80 4.90 -28.02
CA THR A 384 -12.80 6.21 -28.68
C THR A 384 -12.16 7.34 -27.86
N LYS A 385 -11.45 6.99 -26.77
CA LYS A 385 -10.86 7.94 -25.83
C LYS A 385 -9.33 7.96 -25.95
N ARG A 386 -8.68 9.04 -25.50
CA ARG A 386 -7.21 9.10 -25.43
C ARG A 386 -6.66 8.40 -24.19
N ILE A 387 -7.02 7.12 -24.01
CA ILE A 387 -6.73 6.34 -22.81
C ILE A 387 -5.95 5.08 -23.19
N LEU A 388 -4.83 4.85 -22.52
CA LEU A 388 -4.09 3.59 -22.51
C LEU A 388 -4.24 2.95 -21.14
N MET A 389 -4.87 1.77 -21.05
CA MET A 389 -4.88 0.95 -19.84
C MET A 389 -3.80 -0.14 -19.97
N LEU A 390 -2.91 -0.23 -18.99
CA LEU A 390 -1.88 -1.26 -18.89
C LEU A 390 -2.18 -2.15 -17.68
N CYS A 391 -2.46 -3.43 -17.91
CA CYS A 391 -2.79 -4.39 -16.86
C CYS A 391 -1.69 -5.44 -16.73
N LEU A 392 -1.08 -5.57 -15.56
CA LEU A 392 0.02 -6.51 -15.31
C LEU A 392 -0.45 -7.65 -14.41
N HIS A 393 -0.29 -8.90 -14.85
CA HIS A 393 -0.70 -10.08 -14.07
C HIS A 393 0.16 -11.32 -14.32
N ARG A 394 -0.19 -12.39 -13.60
CA ARG A 394 0.42 -13.72 -13.75
C ARG A 394 -0.38 -14.59 -14.74
N PRO A 395 0.25 -15.57 -15.41
CA PRO A 395 -0.40 -16.45 -16.36
C PRO A 395 -1.58 -17.24 -15.79
N GLU A 396 -1.54 -17.60 -14.49
CA GLU A 396 -2.63 -18.35 -13.84
C GLU A 396 -3.94 -17.56 -13.73
N PHE A 397 -3.87 -16.23 -13.82
CA PHE A 397 -5.03 -15.36 -13.68
C PHE A 397 -5.57 -14.94 -15.04
N ASN A 398 -6.86 -15.19 -15.27
CA ASN A 398 -7.58 -14.74 -16.44
C ASN A 398 -8.54 -13.59 -16.06
N PRO A 399 -8.26 -12.34 -16.45
CA PRO A 399 -9.16 -11.22 -16.18
C PRO A 399 -10.45 -11.28 -17.02
N ALA A 400 -10.53 -12.11 -18.06
CA ALA A 400 -11.70 -12.26 -18.92
C ALA A 400 -12.24 -10.91 -19.46
N PHE A 401 -11.34 -10.10 -20.03
CA PHE A 401 -11.74 -8.89 -20.75
C PHE A 401 -12.58 -9.24 -21.99
N PRO A 402 -13.44 -8.32 -22.46
CA PRO A 402 -14.26 -8.56 -23.64
C PRO A 402 -13.40 -8.73 -24.90
N GLU A 403 -13.84 -9.54 -25.85
CA GLU A 403 -13.12 -9.73 -27.12
C GLU A 403 -13.30 -8.51 -28.04
N MET A 404 -12.36 -7.56 -28.00
CA MET A 404 -12.39 -6.34 -28.79
C MET A 404 -11.04 -6.03 -29.43
N GLY A 405 -11.05 -5.42 -30.63
CA GLY A 405 -9.84 -5.18 -31.42
C GLY A 405 -8.83 -4.18 -30.83
N HIS A 406 -9.21 -3.45 -29.78
CA HIS A 406 -8.34 -2.53 -29.04
C HIS A 406 -7.75 -3.12 -27.74
N ILE A 407 -8.00 -4.40 -27.49
CA ILE A 407 -7.38 -5.17 -26.40
C ILE A 407 -6.23 -6.00 -26.97
N THR A 408 -5.08 -6.00 -26.32
CA THR A 408 -3.89 -6.74 -26.77
C THR A 408 -3.19 -7.39 -25.61
N ILE A 409 -2.91 -8.68 -25.73
CA ILE A 409 -2.16 -9.44 -24.73
C ILE A 409 -0.72 -9.59 -25.19
N ILE A 410 0.23 -9.27 -24.30
CA ILE A 410 1.65 -9.47 -24.45
C ILE A 410 2.09 -10.52 -23.44
N PHE A 411 2.45 -11.70 -23.93
CA PHE A 411 3.00 -12.78 -23.13
C PHE A 411 4.53 -12.64 -23.03
N LEU A 412 5.05 -12.48 -21.83
CA LEU A 412 6.49 -12.45 -21.59
C LEU A 412 7.00 -13.85 -21.31
N THR A 413 7.82 -14.37 -22.21
CA THR A 413 8.53 -15.64 -22.03
C THR A 413 9.89 -15.44 -21.35
N PRO A 414 10.52 -16.50 -20.80
CA PRO A 414 11.91 -16.44 -20.39
C PRO A 414 12.86 -16.01 -21.52
N LEU A 415 14.01 -15.44 -21.15
CA LEU A 415 15.01 -15.02 -22.13
C LEU A 415 15.65 -16.24 -22.78
N SER A 416 15.80 -16.19 -24.11
CA SER A 416 16.57 -17.19 -24.85
C SER A 416 18.05 -17.19 -24.43
N PHE A 417 18.81 -18.21 -24.82
CA PHE A 417 20.23 -18.27 -24.48
C PHE A 417 21.04 -17.04 -24.97
N PRO A 418 20.89 -16.57 -26.24
CA PRO A 418 21.58 -15.36 -26.70
C PRO A 418 21.18 -14.10 -25.91
N GLU A 419 19.91 -13.97 -25.53
CA GLU A 419 19.41 -12.85 -24.74
C GLU A 419 19.91 -12.93 -23.29
N SER A 420 19.93 -14.12 -22.70
CA SER A 420 20.49 -14.34 -21.36
C SER A 420 21.98 -13.99 -21.33
N ARG A 421 22.76 -14.41 -22.34
CA ARG A 421 24.16 -14.01 -22.50
C ARG A 421 24.31 -12.49 -22.52
N GLN A 422 23.48 -11.79 -23.29
CA GLN A 422 23.50 -10.34 -23.37
C GLN A 422 23.10 -9.67 -22.03
N PHE A 423 22.07 -10.19 -21.36
CA PHE A 423 21.61 -9.73 -20.06
C PHE A 423 22.72 -9.82 -19.01
N VAL A 424 23.38 -10.98 -18.91
CA VAL A 424 24.49 -11.21 -17.98
C VAL A 424 25.66 -10.26 -18.26
N LYS A 425 25.99 -10.01 -19.53
CA LYS A 425 27.03 -9.03 -19.92
C LYS A 425 26.71 -7.63 -19.40
N TYR A 426 25.48 -7.17 -19.62
CA TYR A 426 25.06 -5.84 -19.15
C TYR A 426 25.00 -5.76 -17.63
N LEU A 427 24.49 -6.79 -16.95
CA LEU A 427 24.40 -6.83 -15.49
C LEU A 427 25.78 -6.75 -14.83
N LEU A 428 26.76 -7.51 -15.34
CA LEU A 428 28.13 -7.50 -14.84
C LEU A 428 28.95 -6.30 -15.34
N GLY A 429 28.49 -5.61 -16.39
CA GLY A 429 29.25 -4.53 -17.03
C GLY A 429 30.54 -5.00 -17.67
N VAL A 430 30.52 -6.20 -18.28
CA VAL A 430 31.67 -6.85 -18.92
C VAL A 430 31.53 -6.89 -20.43
N GLU A 431 32.65 -6.92 -21.15
CA GLU A 431 32.66 -7.00 -22.61
C GLU A 431 32.25 -8.36 -23.13
N ASP A 432 32.52 -9.42 -22.36
CA ASP A 432 32.13 -10.77 -22.71
C ASP A 432 31.99 -11.69 -21.51
N VAL A 433 31.26 -12.80 -21.70
CA VAL A 433 31.07 -13.86 -20.72
C VAL A 433 31.23 -15.22 -21.40
N PRO A 434 31.91 -16.20 -20.75
CA PRO A 434 32.02 -17.55 -21.28
C PRO A 434 30.66 -18.23 -21.35
N ASP A 435 30.42 -18.97 -22.43
CA ASP A 435 29.14 -19.68 -22.62
C ASP A 435 28.87 -20.69 -21.49
N SER A 436 29.91 -21.37 -20.99
CA SER A 436 29.80 -22.26 -19.84
C SER A 436 29.30 -21.57 -18.57
N PHE A 437 29.60 -20.28 -18.38
CA PHE A 437 29.06 -19.52 -17.25
C PHE A 437 27.58 -19.21 -17.47
N VAL A 438 27.22 -18.78 -18.69
CA VAL A 438 25.82 -18.50 -19.06
C VAL A 438 24.95 -19.75 -18.98
N GLU A 439 25.46 -20.91 -19.40
CA GLU A 439 24.77 -22.20 -19.28
C GLU A 439 24.39 -22.51 -17.83
N ILE A 440 25.31 -22.34 -16.88
CA ILE A 440 25.04 -22.55 -15.45
C ILE A 440 23.96 -21.59 -14.94
N ILE A 441 24.05 -20.31 -15.33
CA ILE A 441 23.07 -19.29 -14.93
C ILE A 441 21.69 -19.63 -15.50
N VAL A 442 21.59 -19.91 -16.81
CA VAL A 442 20.34 -20.24 -17.50
C VAL A 442 19.74 -21.54 -16.97
N GLN A 443 20.56 -22.56 -16.67
CA GLN A 443 20.07 -23.82 -16.12
C GLN A 443 19.42 -23.64 -14.75
N LYS A 444 19.96 -22.75 -13.90
CA LYS A 444 19.42 -22.49 -12.56
C LYS A 444 18.29 -21.46 -12.55
N SER A 445 18.28 -20.54 -13.51
CA SER A 445 17.28 -19.46 -13.58
C SER A 445 16.14 -19.74 -14.54
N GLU A 446 16.27 -20.76 -15.40
CA GLU A 446 15.40 -21.05 -16.54
C GLU A 446 15.19 -19.84 -17.46
N GLY A 447 16.21 -18.97 -17.57
CA GLY A 447 16.14 -17.72 -18.34
C GLY A 447 15.30 -16.60 -17.71
N ASN A 448 14.88 -16.73 -16.45
CA ASN A 448 14.18 -15.67 -15.70
C ASN A 448 15.16 -14.55 -15.27
N PRO A 449 14.98 -13.29 -15.71
CA PRO A 449 15.89 -12.18 -15.39
C PRO A 449 16.13 -11.93 -13.90
N LEU A 450 15.10 -12.01 -13.07
CA LEU A 450 15.23 -11.78 -11.62
C LEU A 450 16.11 -12.85 -10.97
N PHE A 451 15.84 -14.13 -11.29
CA PHE A 451 16.65 -15.23 -10.76
C PHE A 451 18.09 -15.17 -11.27
N MET A 452 18.32 -14.78 -12.53
CA MET A 452 19.68 -14.54 -13.03
C MET A 452 20.41 -13.48 -12.21
N GLU A 453 19.74 -12.38 -11.89
CA GLU A 453 20.29 -11.31 -11.06
C GLU A 453 20.61 -11.78 -9.64
N GLU A 454 19.70 -12.51 -9.00
CA GLU A 454 19.89 -13.08 -7.66
C GLU A 454 21.05 -14.09 -7.61
N ILE A 455 21.14 -15.00 -8.58
CA ILE A 455 22.23 -15.99 -8.67
C ILE A 455 23.56 -15.26 -8.84
N ILE A 456 23.65 -14.28 -9.74
CA ILE A 456 24.88 -13.53 -10.00
C ILE A 456 25.28 -12.70 -8.78
N SER A 457 24.32 -12.05 -8.13
CA SER A 457 24.54 -11.29 -6.90
C SER A 457 25.08 -12.20 -5.78
N SER A 458 24.50 -13.38 -5.63
CA SER A 458 24.96 -14.42 -4.68
C SER A 458 26.39 -14.88 -4.98
N LEU A 459 26.71 -15.20 -6.24
CA LEU A 459 28.05 -15.60 -6.66
C LEU A 459 29.09 -14.50 -6.44
N ALA A 460 28.73 -13.24 -6.70
CA ALA A 460 29.60 -12.08 -6.44
C ALA A 460 29.83 -11.88 -4.94
N GLY A 461 28.76 -11.96 -4.12
CA GLY A 461 28.83 -11.83 -2.66
C GLY A 461 29.71 -12.91 -2.01
N GLN A 462 29.66 -14.14 -2.51
CA GLN A 462 30.47 -15.26 -2.04
C GLN A 462 31.89 -15.33 -2.65
N ARG A 463 32.26 -14.33 -3.48
CA ARG A 463 33.54 -14.25 -4.21
C ARG A 463 33.83 -15.47 -5.10
N TYR A 464 32.81 -16.03 -5.74
CA TYR A 464 32.98 -17.02 -6.82
C TYR A 464 33.37 -16.36 -8.13
N ILE A 465 32.98 -15.10 -8.31
CA ILE A 465 33.31 -14.29 -9.48
C ILE A 465 33.87 -12.93 -9.06
N SER A 466 34.78 -12.38 -9.86
CA SER A 466 35.21 -10.98 -9.78
C SER A 466 35.21 -10.34 -11.16
N ILE A 467 35.11 -9.01 -11.19
CA ILE A 467 35.20 -8.21 -12.40
C ILE A 467 36.48 -7.40 -12.34
N GLU A 468 37.41 -7.67 -13.25
CA GLU A 468 38.68 -6.97 -13.39
C GLU A 468 38.75 -6.41 -14.82
N ASN A 469 38.95 -5.09 -15.00
CA ASN A 469 39.06 -4.45 -16.32
C ASN A 469 37.93 -4.82 -17.31
N ARG A 470 36.66 -4.81 -16.86
CA ARG A 470 35.48 -5.22 -17.65
C ARG A 470 35.54 -6.67 -18.18
N LYS A 471 36.33 -7.53 -17.54
CA LYS A 471 36.36 -8.96 -17.81
C LYS A 471 35.89 -9.73 -16.58
N LEU A 472 35.08 -10.75 -16.82
CA LEU A 472 34.64 -11.70 -15.80
C LEU A 472 35.79 -12.66 -15.48
N LYS A 473 36.08 -12.84 -14.20
CA LYS A 473 37.05 -13.82 -13.69
C LYS A 473 36.32 -14.75 -12.72
N ILE A 474 36.38 -16.05 -13.01
CA ILE A 474 35.80 -17.08 -12.15
C ILE A 474 36.87 -17.51 -11.14
N LEU A 475 36.65 -17.22 -9.87
CA LEU A 475 37.60 -17.41 -8.77
C LEU A 475 37.49 -18.80 -8.12
N LYS A 476 36.32 -19.45 -8.22
CA LYS A 476 36.03 -20.77 -7.66
C LYS A 476 35.19 -21.58 -8.64
N LYS A 477 35.29 -22.91 -8.59
CA LYS A 477 34.45 -23.80 -9.40
C LYS A 477 32.98 -23.60 -9.03
N ILE A 478 32.13 -23.35 -10.02
CA ILE A 478 30.68 -23.21 -9.85
C ILE A 478 30.06 -24.55 -10.22
N GLU A 479 29.48 -25.25 -9.25
CA GLU A 479 28.90 -26.57 -9.47
C GLU A 479 27.42 -26.47 -9.88
N THR A 480 27.06 -27.29 -10.86
CA THR A 480 25.69 -27.62 -11.27
C THR A 480 25.18 -28.73 -10.33
N THR A 481 24.86 -28.36 -9.09
CA THR A 481 24.03 -29.19 -8.21
C THR A 481 22.58 -28.78 -8.33
#